data_AF-A0A5E6NVL4-F1
#
_entry.id   AF-A0A5E6NVL4-F1
#
_cell.length_a   1.000
_cell.length_b   1.000
_cell.length_c   1.000
_cell.angle_alpha   90.00
_cell.angle_beta   90.00
_cell.angle_gamma   90.00
#
_symmetry.space_group_name_H-M   'P 1'
#
loop_
_entity.id
_entity.type
_entity.pdbx_description
1 polymer ?
#
loop_
_entity_poly.entity_id
_entity_poly.type
_entity_poly.pdbx_seq_one_letter_code
_entity_poly.pdbx_strand_id
1 'polypeptide(L)' 'MSRLIVLDTETTGIEPSEGHRIIEIGCTEIVDREIIENNEYHQYIQPERLVGDSERIHGIKDSFLKKQTKI' A
#
# COMPACT_ATOMS: atom_id res chain seq x y z
N MET A 1 -10.34 25.10 -8.93
CA MET A 1 -9.19 24.25 -8.59
C MET A 1 -9.70 23.08 -7.79
N SER A 2 -9.74 21.92 -8.41
CA SER A 2 -10.10 20.64 -7.79
C SER A 2 -8.81 19.89 -7.48
N ARG A 3 -8.68 19.43 -6.23
CA ARG A 3 -7.53 18.68 -5.75
C ARG A 3 -8.00 17.34 -5.22
N LEU A 4 -7.37 16.27 -5.70
CA LEU A 4 -7.67 14.88 -5.32
C LEU A 4 -6.38 14.18 -4.93
N ILE A 5 -6.48 13.25 -4.00
CA ILE A 5 -5.43 12.26 -3.74
C ILE A 5 -6.00 10.92 -4.13
N VAL A 6 -5.35 10.24 -5.05
CA VAL A 6 -5.67 8.85 -5.38
C VAL A 6 -4.80 7.97 -4.49
N LEU A 7 -5.43 7.01 -3.84
CA LEU A 7 -4.81 6.06 -2.93
C LEU A 7 -5.07 4.66 -3.47
N ASP A 8 -4.00 3.87 -3.51
CA ASP A 8 -4.05 2.43 -3.68
C ASP A 8 -3.33 1.75 -2.52
N THR A 9 -3.86 0.63 -2.07
CA THR A 9 -3.29 -0.11 -0.93
C THR A 9 -3.31 -1.59 -1.18
N GLU A 10 -2.17 -2.24 -0.97
CA GLU A 10 -2.07 -3.68 -0.90
C GLU A 10 -2.13 -4.15 0.56
N THR A 11 -2.75 -5.30 0.78
CA THR A 11 -3.02 -5.83 2.12
C THR A 11 -2.68 -7.31 2.21
N THR A 12 -2.49 -7.82 3.43
CA THR A 12 -2.35 -9.27 3.66
C THR A 12 -3.66 -10.04 3.47
N GLY A 13 -4.74 -9.38 3.04
CA GLY A 13 -6.09 -9.91 2.83
C GLY A 13 -7.18 -8.85 3.04
N ILE A 14 -8.42 -9.19 2.70
CA ILE A 14 -9.48 -8.19 2.48
C ILE A 14 -10.09 -7.66 3.79
N GLU A 15 -10.25 -8.51 4.80
CA GLU A 15 -11.11 -8.22 5.96
C GLU A 15 -10.31 -7.75 7.19
N PRO A 16 -10.39 -6.47 7.60
CA PRO A 16 -9.64 -5.97 8.75
C PRO A 16 -10.03 -6.63 10.08
N SER A 17 -11.28 -7.09 10.21
CA SER A 17 -11.71 -7.80 11.43
C SER A 17 -11.03 -9.16 11.61
N GLU A 18 -10.44 -9.74 10.55
CA GLU A 18 -9.59 -10.93 10.60
C GLU A 18 -8.10 -10.58 10.85
N GLY A 19 -7.83 -9.32 11.20
CA GLY A 19 -6.51 -8.80 11.53
C GLY A 19 -5.61 -8.56 10.32
N HIS A 20 -6.16 -8.54 9.10
CA HIS A 20 -5.41 -8.20 7.90
C HIS A 20 -4.85 -6.78 8.00
N ARG A 21 -3.69 -6.57 7.39
CA ARG A 21 -2.92 -5.32 7.51
C ARG A 21 -2.46 -4.84 6.15
N ILE A 22 -2.34 -3.52 6.04
CA ILE A 22 -1.73 -2.85 4.89
C ILE A 22 -0.24 -3.22 4.83
N ILE A 23 0.24 -3.49 3.61
CA ILE A 23 1.64 -3.81 3.30
C ILE A 23 2.26 -2.84 2.30
N GLU A 24 1.44 -2.08 1.58
CA GLU A 24 1.86 -1.04 0.65
C GLU A 24 0.83 0.10 0.66
N ILE A 25 1.34 1.33 0.59
CA ILE A 25 0.56 2.55 0.40
C ILE A 25 1.16 3.26 -0.80
N GLY A 26 0.37 3.43 -1.86
CA GLY A 26 0.71 4.27 -3.01
C GLY A 26 -0.28 5.43 -3.13
N CYS A 27 0.22 6.66 -3.13
CA CYS A 27 -0.59 7.86 -3.29
C CYS A 27 -0.02 8.76 -4.38
N THR A 28 -0.89 9.35 -5.20
CA THR A 28 -0.51 10.43 -6.12
C THR A 28 -1.50 11.58 -6.05
N GLU A 29 -1.00 12.80 -6.22
CA GLU A 29 -1.83 14.00 -6.26
C GLU A 29 -2.32 14.28 -7.68
N ILE A 30 -3.61 14.62 -7.80
CA ILE A 30 -4.23 15.09 -9.03
C ILE A 30 -4.79 16.50 -8.80
N VAL A 31 -4.38 17.46 -9.63
CA VAL A 31 -4.94 18.82 -9.64
C VAL A 31 -5.54 19.11 -11.00
N ASP A 32 -6.81 19.51 -11.01
CA ASP A 32 -7.54 19.87 -12.22
C ASP A 32 -7.46 18.81 -13.34
N ARG A 33 -7.54 17.52 -12.92
CA ARG A 33 -7.47 16.29 -13.73
C ARG A 33 -6.10 15.94 -14.31
N GLU A 34 -5.05 16.63 -13.90
CA GLU A 34 -3.66 16.31 -14.24
C GLU A 34 -2.94 15.66 -13.05
N ILE A 35 -2.15 14.61 -13.32
CA ILE A 35 -1.28 13.98 -12.31
C ILE A 35 -0.10 14.90 -12.03
N ILE A 36 0.18 15.15 -10.75
CA ILE A 36 1.31 15.97 -10.35
C ILE A 36 2.55 15.10 -10.21
N GLU A 37 3.48 15.26 -11.15
CA GLU A 37 4.74 14.54 -11.15
C GLU A 37 5.55 14.82 -9.87
N ASN A 38 6.19 13.78 -9.34
CA ASN A 38 7.03 13.84 -8.14
C ASN A 38 6.31 14.29 -6.86
N ASN A 39 4.97 14.37 -6.86
CA ASN A 39 4.18 14.56 -5.66
C ASN A 39 3.39 13.28 -5.33
N GLU A 40 4.16 12.25 -5.02
CA GLU A 40 3.68 10.93 -4.65
C GLU A 40 4.19 10.52 -3.27
N TYR A 41 3.44 9.64 -2.63
CA TYR A 41 3.86 8.96 -1.42
C TYR A 41 3.82 7.47 -1.67
N HIS A 42 4.95 6.79 -1.48
CA HIS A 42 5.05 5.35 -1.66
C HIS A 42 5.77 4.73 -0.48
N GLN A 43 5.11 3.78 0.19
CA GLN A 43 5.69 3.09 1.34
C GLN A 43 5.27 1.63 1.40
N TYR A 44 6.25 0.76 1.60
CA TYR A 44 6.03 -0.62 2.04
C TYR A 44 6.12 -0.71 3.56
N ILE A 45 5.28 -1.56 4.16
CA ILE A 45 5.11 -1.67 5.60
C ILE A 45 5.29 -3.13 6.02
N GLN A 46 6.02 -3.37 7.09
CA GLN A 46 6.11 -4.69 7.70
C GLN A 46 4.81 -4.99 8.49
N PRO A 47 3.96 -5.96 8.07
CA PRO A 47 2.62 -6.13 8.65
C PRO A 47 2.58 -6.87 9.98
N GLU A 48 3.74 -7.26 10.53
CA GLU A 48 3.84 -8.10 11.74
C GLU A 48 3.04 -9.41 11.70
N ARG A 49 2.73 -9.89 10.49
CA ARG A 49 2.11 -11.18 10.19
C ARG A 49 2.61 -11.68 8.84
N LEU A 50 2.24 -12.91 8.49
CA LEU A 50 2.50 -13.43 7.14
C LEU A 50 1.57 -12.75 6.12
N VAL A 51 2.10 -12.51 4.92
CA VAL A 51 1.32 -12.05 3.76
C VAL A 51 0.27 -13.10 3.38
N GLY A 52 0.67 -14.38 3.37
CA GLY A 52 -0.25 -15.49 3.08
C GLY A 52 -0.72 -15.50 1.63
N ASP A 53 -1.98 -15.88 1.40
CA ASP A 53 -2.52 -16.09 0.05
C ASP A 53 -2.56 -14.83 -0.81
N SER A 54 -2.55 -13.62 -0.22
CA SER A 54 -2.56 -12.37 -1.00
C SER A 54 -1.28 -12.18 -1.83
N GLU A 55 -0.18 -12.84 -1.46
CA GLU A 55 1.07 -12.80 -2.24
C GLU A 55 0.84 -13.21 -3.70
N ARG A 56 -0.09 -14.13 -3.97
CA ARG A 56 -0.40 -14.55 -5.36
C ARG A 56 -1.07 -13.47 -6.21
N ILE A 57 -1.62 -12.43 -5.57
CA ILE A 57 -2.36 -11.34 -6.22
C ILE A 57 -1.39 -10.20 -6.55
N HIS A 58 -0.69 -9.68 -5.54
CA HIS A 58 0.18 -8.51 -5.66
C HIS A 58 1.68 -8.85 -5.78
N GLY A 59 2.10 -10.08 -5.49
CA GLY A 59 3.49 -10.55 -5.67
C GLY A 59 4.49 -10.12 -4.59
N ILE A 60 4.03 -9.47 -3.52
CA ILE A 60 4.89 -8.91 -2.47
C ILE A 60 5.20 -9.98 -1.42
N LYS A 61 6.47 -10.31 -1.27
CA LYS A 61 6.93 -11.42 -0.44
C LYS A 61 7.20 -11.01 1.00
N ASP A 62 6.95 -11.93 1.93
CA ASP A 62 7.33 -11.79 3.35
C ASP A 62 8.81 -11.42 3.53
N SER A 63 9.71 -12.00 2.73
CA SER A 63 11.15 -11.76 2.82
C SER A 63 11.55 -10.33 2.46
N PHE A 64 10.76 -9.66 1.62
CA PHE A 64 10.93 -8.25 1.29
C PHE A 64 10.36 -7.36 2.40
N LEU A 65 9.13 -7.63 2.85
CA LEU A 65 8.46 -6.83 3.87
C LEU A 65 9.14 -6.89 5.24
N LYS A 66 9.81 -7.99 5.59
CA LYS A 66 10.62 -8.11 6.82
C LYS A 66 11.75 -7.08 6.95
N LYS A 67 12.15 -6.44 5.85
CA LYS A 67 13.18 -5.40 5.83
C LYS A 67 12.60 -3.98 5.94
N GLN A 68 11.28 -3.86 5.87
CA GLN A 68 10.57 -2.58 5.88
C GLN A 68 10.26 -2.11 7.28
N THR A 69 9.88 -0.85 7.39
CA THR A 69 9.52 -0.22 8.66
C THR A 69 8.24 -0.82 9.22
N LYS A 70 8.22 -1.00 10.55
CA LYS A 70 7.01 -1.29 11.32
C LYS A 70 6.33 0.02 11.68
N ILE A 71 5.01 0.10 11.51
CA ILE A 71 4.19 1.27 11.84
C ILE A 71 3.13 0.85 12.85
#